data_AF-A0A1Q7ZYQ6-F1
#
_entry.id   AF-A0A1Q7ZYQ6-F1
#
_cell.length_a   1.000
_cell.length_b   1.000
_cell.length_c   1.000
_cell.angle_alpha   90.00
_cell.angle_beta   90.00
_cell.angle_gamma   90.00
#
_symmetry.space_group_name_H-M   'P 1'
#
loop_
_entity.id
_entity.type
_entity.pdbx_description
1 polymer ?
#
loop_
_entity_poly.entity_id
_entity_poly.type
_entity_poly.pdbx_seq_one_letter_code
_entity_poly.pdbx_strand_id
1 'polypeptide(L)'
;MSVLMNKTLQQEDRFGLPAIATVFIPTTLKDAYNLGSPSGDVANFKSLIVAKLMAFGQDAASANALASALAPDIQPVDLSQPSAFLNGRKPADDVITGELHLIFGSNAALNDDHVDANDVPFLATFPYLAGPHVQ
;
A
#
# COMPACT_ATOMS: atom_id res chain seq x y z
N MET A 1 5.84 1.29 -12.29
CA MET A 1 6.82 0.68 -13.22
C MET A 1 6.36 0.93 -14.65
N SER A 2 7.25 0.98 -15.64
CA SER A 2 6.86 1.11 -17.06
C SER A 2 7.52 0.02 -17.90
N VAL A 3 6.78 -0.49 -18.89
CA VAL A 3 7.24 -1.52 -19.83
C VAL A 3 7.26 -0.95 -21.25
N LEU A 4 8.21 -1.41 -22.06
CA LEU A 4 8.31 -1.01 -23.46
C LEU A 4 7.33 -1.82 -24.30
N MET A 5 6.23 -1.20 -24.71
CA MET A 5 5.26 -1.79 -25.64
C MET A 5 5.27 -1.03 -26.96
N ASN A 6 5.47 -1.73 -28.07
CA ASN A 6 5.49 -1.13 -29.41
C ASN A 6 6.43 0.08 -29.56
N LYS A 7 7.60 0.04 -28.90
CA LYS A 7 8.60 1.12 -28.83
C LYS A 7 8.16 2.37 -28.05
N THR A 8 7.10 2.27 -27.26
CA THR A 8 6.63 3.33 -26.35
C THR A 8 6.66 2.83 -24.92
N LEU A 9 7.17 3.64 -23.99
CA LEU A 9 7.07 3.33 -22.56
C LEU A 9 5.63 3.50 -22.11
N GLN A 10 5.03 2.44 -21.59
CA GLN A 10 3.70 2.46 -20.99
C GLN A 10 3.81 2.15 -19.52
N GLN A 11 3.08 2.92 -18.71
CA GLN A 11 2.99 2.69 -17.28
C GLN A 11 2.24 1.37 -17.03
N GLU A 12 2.90 0.45 -16.36
CA GLU A 12 2.36 -0.89 -16.07
C GLU A 12 1.75 -0.94 -14.68
N ASP A 13 2.28 -0.19 -13.72
CA ASP A 13 1.88 -0.29 -12.32
C ASP A 13 2.08 1.00 -11.52
N ARG A 14 1.19 1.21 -10.54
CA ARG A 14 1.20 2.29 -9.54
C ARG A 14 1.24 1.70 -8.13
N PHE A 15 2.19 2.19 -7.34
CA PHE A 15 2.53 1.66 -6.01
C PHE A 15 2.97 2.81 -5.08
N GLY A 16 2.12 3.83 -4.96
CA GLY A 16 2.37 4.95 -4.05
C GLY A 16 2.23 4.51 -2.59
N LEU A 17 1.12 3.83 -2.28
CA LEU A 17 0.88 3.10 -1.05
C LEU A 17 0.87 1.60 -1.34
N PRO A 18 1.56 0.78 -0.54
CA PRO A 18 1.56 -0.66 -0.79
C PRO A 18 0.15 -1.27 -0.57
N ALA A 19 -0.06 -2.43 -1.19
CA ALA A 19 -1.30 -3.20 -1.25
C ALA A 19 -2.58 -2.53 -1.84
N ILE A 20 -2.66 -1.20 -2.01
CA ILE A 20 -3.89 -0.52 -2.44
C ILE A 20 -4.44 -1.05 -3.77
N ALA A 21 -3.63 -1.01 -4.82
CA ALA A 21 -4.02 -1.51 -6.15
C ALA A 21 -4.33 -3.02 -6.13
N THR A 22 -3.62 -3.77 -5.28
CA THR A 22 -3.74 -5.23 -5.21
C THR A 22 -5.04 -5.68 -4.53
N VAL A 23 -5.43 -5.02 -3.44
CA VAL A 23 -6.59 -5.41 -2.61
C VAL A 23 -7.89 -4.82 -3.12
N PHE A 24 -7.86 -3.56 -3.56
CA PHE A 24 -9.08 -2.78 -3.78
C PHE A 24 -9.47 -2.63 -5.25
N ILE A 25 -8.53 -2.74 -6.18
CA ILE A 25 -8.80 -2.53 -7.60
C ILE A 25 -9.10 -3.88 -8.28
N PRO A 26 -10.32 -4.09 -8.81
CA PRO A 26 -10.66 -5.30 -9.54
C PRO A 26 -9.75 -5.48 -10.77
N THR A 27 -9.45 -6.73 -11.12
CA THR A 27 -8.61 -7.05 -12.29
C THR A 27 -9.11 -6.40 -13.57
N THR A 28 -10.43 -6.29 -13.76
CA THR A 28 -11.05 -5.66 -14.94
C THR A 28 -10.80 -4.15 -15.04
N LEU A 29 -10.37 -3.51 -13.95
CA LEU A 29 -10.08 -2.08 -13.88
C LEU A 29 -8.59 -1.78 -13.67
N LYS A 30 -7.72 -2.81 -13.60
CA LYS A 30 -6.28 -2.63 -13.36
C LYS A 30 -5.62 -1.76 -14.43
N ASP A 31 -5.91 -2.01 -15.71
CA ASP A 31 -5.31 -1.21 -16.79
C ASP A 31 -5.75 0.26 -16.70
N ALA A 32 -7.04 0.50 -16.44
CA ALA A 32 -7.58 1.85 -16.27
C ALA A 32 -6.97 2.56 -15.05
N TYR A 33 -6.73 1.82 -13.96
CA TYR A 33 -6.05 2.33 -12.79
C TYR A 33 -4.59 2.65 -13.10
N ASN A 34 -3.84 1.72 -13.69
CA ASN A 34 -2.39 1.84 -13.91
C ASN A 34 -2.03 2.92 -14.94
N LEU A 35 -2.88 3.11 -15.96
CA LEU A 35 -2.72 4.17 -16.97
C LEU A 35 -3.28 5.53 -16.53
N GLY A 36 -4.09 5.57 -15.47
CA GLY A 36 -4.70 6.78 -14.94
C GLY A 36 -3.72 7.66 -14.15
N SER A 37 -3.96 8.97 -14.16
CA SER A 37 -3.27 9.90 -13.27
C SER A 37 -3.77 9.75 -11.83
N PRO A 38 -2.89 9.74 -10.79
CA PRO A 38 -3.30 9.67 -9.39
C PRO A 38 -4.30 10.76 -8.98
N SER A 39 -4.22 11.94 -9.60
CA SER A 39 -5.19 13.03 -9.36
C SER A 39 -6.66 12.65 -9.62
N GLY A 40 -6.92 11.62 -10.43
CA GLY A 40 -8.26 11.09 -10.69
C GLY A 40 -8.72 10.00 -9.73
N ASP A 41 -7.86 9.51 -8.83
CA ASP A 41 -8.16 8.29 -8.05
C ASP A 41 -9.37 8.44 -7.13
N VAL A 42 -9.47 9.60 -6.47
CA VAL A 42 -10.59 9.90 -5.58
C VAL A 42 -11.91 9.86 -6.33
N ALA A 43 -11.95 10.39 -7.55
CA ALA A 43 -13.16 10.43 -8.38
C ALA A 43 -13.49 9.06 -8.98
N ASN A 44 -12.48 8.31 -9.41
CA ASN A 44 -12.67 7.12 -10.24
C ASN A 44 -12.69 5.80 -9.46
N PHE A 45 -11.99 5.72 -8.32
CA PHE A 45 -11.71 4.44 -7.66
C PHE A 45 -12.03 4.42 -6.15
N LYS A 46 -12.18 5.58 -5.48
CA LYS A 46 -12.49 5.63 -4.03
C LYS A 46 -13.70 4.79 -3.65
N SER A 47 -14.75 4.79 -4.47
CA SER A 47 -15.97 4.00 -4.21
C SER A 47 -15.70 2.49 -4.17
N LEU A 48 -14.73 1.99 -4.95
CA LEU A 48 -14.30 0.59 -4.93
C LEU A 48 -13.61 0.24 -3.62
N ILE A 49 -12.73 1.13 -3.13
CA ILE A 49 -12.04 0.98 -1.85
C ILE A 49 -13.07 0.92 -0.71
N VAL A 50 -14.01 1.87 -0.67
CA VAL A 50 -15.08 1.91 0.33
C VAL A 50 -15.92 0.63 0.30
N ALA A 51 -16.38 0.22 -0.89
CA ALA A 51 -17.21 -0.97 -1.05
C ALA A 51 -16.50 -2.24 -0.55
N LYS A 52 -15.19 -2.35 -0.80
CA LYS A 52 -14.39 -3.50 -0.38
C LYS A 52 -14.12 -3.50 1.12
N LEU A 53 -13.80 -2.35 1.72
CA LEU A 53 -13.64 -2.21 3.18
C LEU A 53 -14.93 -2.56 3.92
N MET A 54 -16.09 -2.12 3.40
CA MET A 54 -17.39 -2.51 3.94
C MET A 54 -17.65 -4.01 3.79
N ALA A 55 -17.23 -4.62 2.67
CA ALA A 55 -17.32 -6.07 2.48
C ALA A 55 -16.41 -6.86 3.45
N PHE A 56 -15.33 -6.24 3.94
CA PHE A 56 -14.49 -6.79 5.01
C PHE A 56 -15.03 -6.54 6.43
N GLY A 57 -16.14 -5.83 6.56
CA GLY A 57 -16.85 -5.63 7.82
C GLY A 57 -16.63 -4.28 8.48
N GLN A 58 -15.95 -3.32 7.84
CA GLN A 58 -15.88 -1.95 8.36
C GLN A 58 -17.21 -1.23 8.19
N ASP A 59 -17.52 -0.33 9.13
CA ASP A 59 -18.66 0.57 8.99
C ASP A 59 -18.41 1.61 7.89
N ALA A 60 -19.49 2.20 7.38
CA ALA A 60 -19.42 3.13 6.26
C ALA A 60 -18.60 4.41 6.56
N ALA A 61 -18.57 4.88 7.81
CA ALA A 61 -17.84 6.09 8.17
C ALA A 61 -16.34 5.80 8.20
N SER A 62 -15.92 4.71 8.88
CA SER A 62 -14.52 4.27 8.91
C SER A 62 -13.99 3.93 7.51
N ALA A 63 -14.78 3.21 6.71
CA ALA A 63 -14.43 2.88 5.33
C ALA A 63 -14.23 4.14 4.46
N ASN A 64 -15.09 5.14 4.60
CA ASN A 64 -14.95 6.40 3.86
C ASN A 64 -13.76 7.24 4.33
N ALA A 65 -13.53 7.33 5.64
CA ALA A 65 -12.38 8.03 6.20
C ALA A 65 -11.07 7.40 5.71
N LEU A 66 -10.96 6.07 5.82
CA LEU A 66 -9.80 5.33 5.37
C LEU A 66 -9.60 5.45 3.86
N ALA A 67 -10.62 5.25 3.05
CA ALA A 67 -10.51 5.41 1.60
C ALA A 67 -10.12 6.84 1.18
N SER A 68 -10.42 7.86 1.99
CA SER A 68 -9.97 9.23 1.76
C SER A 68 -8.50 9.46 2.12
N ALA A 69 -7.97 8.68 3.07
CA ALA A 69 -6.55 8.72 3.45
C ALA A 69 -5.68 7.92 2.46
N LEU A 70 -6.23 6.84 1.87
CA LEU A 70 -5.52 5.96 0.94
C LEU A 70 -5.56 6.43 -0.53
N ALA A 71 -6.37 7.44 -0.85
CA ALA A 71 -6.47 8.00 -2.20
C ALA A 71 -6.13 9.50 -2.18
N PRO A 72 -5.33 10.01 -3.14
CA PRO A 72 -4.81 9.30 -4.31
C PRO A 72 -3.65 8.35 -3.98
N ASP A 73 -3.36 7.41 -4.87
CA ASP A 73 -2.24 6.47 -4.69
C ASP A 73 -0.89 7.15 -4.96
N ILE A 74 -0.45 7.87 -3.93
CA ILE A 74 0.84 8.56 -3.83
C ILE A 74 1.41 8.25 -2.44
N GLN A 75 2.75 8.22 -2.32
CA GLN A 75 3.37 8.09 -1.01
C GLN A 75 3.25 9.45 -0.28
N PRO A 76 2.46 9.56 0.81
CA PRO A 76 2.45 10.76 1.64
C PRO A 76 3.81 10.94 2.32
N VAL A 77 4.29 12.19 2.33
CA VAL A 77 5.48 12.63 3.05
C VAL A 77 5.23 14.01 3.66
N ASP A 78 5.27 14.08 4.97
CA ASP A 78 5.31 15.28 5.80
C ASP A 78 6.66 15.32 6.52
N LEU A 79 7.49 16.29 6.13
CA LEU A 79 8.84 16.48 6.68
C LEU A 79 8.83 17.08 8.10
N SER A 80 7.67 17.53 8.59
CA SER A 80 7.50 17.98 9.97
C SER A 80 7.22 16.84 10.96
N GLN A 81 6.90 15.64 10.44
CA GLN A 81 6.61 14.44 11.23
C GLN A 81 7.74 13.41 11.08
N PRO A 82 7.92 12.52 12.08
CA PRO A 82 8.83 11.39 11.94
C PRO A 82 8.46 10.51 10.73
N SER A 83 9.47 9.99 10.03
CA SER A 83 9.25 9.01 8.96
C SER A 83 8.87 7.66 9.56
N ALA A 84 7.71 7.15 9.17
CA ALA A 84 7.19 5.83 9.52
C ALA A 84 6.17 5.43 8.46
N PHE A 85 5.70 4.18 8.46
CA PHE A 85 4.61 3.77 7.58
C PHE A 85 3.41 4.74 7.65
N LEU A 86 2.79 5.01 6.50
CA LEU A 86 1.88 6.13 6.19
C LEU A 86 2.48 7.55 6.16
N ASN A 87 3.77 7.70 6.46
CA ASN A 87 4.57 8.92 6.23
C ASN A 87 5.97 8.52 5.69
N GLY A 88 5.99 7.86 4.54
CA GLY A 88 7.12 7.07 4.06
C GLY A 88 7.10 5.65 4.64
N ARG A 89 8.29 5.08 4.83
CA ARG A 89 8.52 3.84 5.59
C ARG A 89 10.00 3.70 5.92
N LYS A 90 10.31 3.11 7.07
CA LYS A 90 11.65 2.65 7.46
C LYS A 90 11.79 1.16 7.13
N PRO A 91 13.02 0.65 6.95
CA PRO A 91 13.24 -0.78 6.74
C PRO A 91 12.65 -1.66 7.86
N ALA A 92 12.63 -1.15 9.09
CA ALA A 92 12.09 -1.84 10.27
C ALA A 92 10.59 -1.61 10.51
N ASP A 93 9.89 -0.89 9.63
CA ASP A 93 8.44 -0.78 9.75
C ASP A 93 7.80 -2.08 9.25
N ASP A 94 6.99 -2.72 10.09
CA ASP A 94 6.14 -3.84 9.68
C ASP A 94 4.93 -3.31 8.88
N VAL A 95 5.19 -3.06 7.61
CA VAL A 95 4.24 -2.47 6.67
C VAL A 95 3.05 -3.39 6.44
N ILE A 96 3.26 -4.71 6.35
CA ILE A 96 2.18 -5.65 6.03
C ILE A 96 1.22 -5.76 7.21
N THR A 97 1.70 -5.92 8.44
CA THR A 97 0.83 -5.87 9.63
C THR A 97 0.11 -4.54 9.75
N GLY A 98 0.80 -3.42 9.50
CA GLY A 98 0.18 -2.09 9.47
C GLY A 98 -0.98 -1.99 8.46
N GLU A 99 -0.78 -2.49 7.24
CA GLU A 99 -1.78 -2.53 6.18
C GLU A 99 -2.96 -3.44 6.53
N LEU A 100 -2.69 -4.64 7.04
CA LEU A 100 -3.73 -5.57 7.47
C LEU A 100 -4.57 -4.96 8.61
N HIS A 101 -3.95 -4.22 9.53
CA HIS A 101 -4.66 -3.43 10.54
C HIS A 101 -5.58 -2.37 9.94
N LEU A 102 -5.12 -1.64 8.93
CA LEU A 102 -5.95 -0.65 8.23
C LEU A 102 -7.12 -1.32 7.50
N ILE A 103 -6.87 -2.42 6.80
CA ILE A 103 -7.86 -3.11 5.95
C ILE A 103 -8.90 -3.83 6.82
N PHE A 104 -8.45 -4.64 7.77
CA PHE A 104 -9.30 -5.54 8.56
C PHE A 104 -9.70 -4.97 9.93
N GLY A 105 -9.16 -3.82 10.31
CA GLY A 105 -9.52 -3.12 11.54
C GLY A 105 -9.33 -3.99 12.79
N SER A 106 -10.37 -4.09 13.60
CA SER A 106 -10.35 -4.89 14.84
C SER A 106 -10.55 -6.40 14.62
N ASN A 107 -10.56 -6.89 13.37
CA ASN A 107 -10.62 -8.32 13.10
C ASN A 107 -9.26 -8.97 13.38
N ALA A 108 -9.07 -9.38 14.63
CA ALA A 108 -7.83 -9.99 15.14
C ALA A 108 -7.38 -11.27 14.41
N ALA A 109 -8.26 -11.90 13.62
CA ALA A 109 -7.91 -13.08 12.84
C ALA A 109 -7.25 -12.74 11.49
N LEU A 110 -7.32 -11.49 11.05
CA LEU A 110 -6.88 -11.06 9.71
C LEU A 110 -5.98 -9.81 9.73
N ASN A 111 -5.79 -9.16 10.87
CA ASN A 111 -5.10 -7.86 10.97
C ASN A 111 -3.58 -7.94 11.23
N ASP A 112 -3.00 -9.13 11.09
CA ASP A 112 -1.59 -9.44 11.38
C ASP A 112 -1.10 -10.52 10.41
N ASP A 113 0.15 -10.43 9.94
CA ASP A 113 0.74 -11.45 9.07
C ASP A 113 1.59 -12.50 9.83
N HIS A 114 1.79 -12.28 11.13
CA HIS A 114 2.59 -13.09 12.03
C HIS A 114 4.08 -13.20 11.64
N VAL A 115 4.64 -12.18 11.00
CA VAL A 115 6.07 -12.10 10.64
C VAL A 115 6.73 -10.90 11.32
N ASP A 116 7.05 -11.06 12.61
CA ASP A 116 7.50 -9.96 13.47
C ASP A 116 8.95 -9.48 13.21
N ALA A 117 9.79 -10.29 12.57
CA ALA A 117 11.22 -9.99 12.42
C ALA A 117 11.88 -10.75 11.27
N ASN A 118 12.96 -10.16 10.76
CA ASN A 118 13.90 -10.85 9.88
C ASN A 118 14.69 -11.92 10.64
N ASP A 119 15.18 -12.92 9.90
CA ASP A 119 16.13 -13.92 10.41
C ASP A 119 17.40 -13.29 11.00
N VAL A 120 17.84 -12.17 10.43
CA VAL A 120 18.98 -11.38 10.90
C VAL A 120 18.56 -9.92 11.08
N PRO A 121 18.82 -9.29 12.24
CA PRO A 121 18.50 -7.88 12.46
C PRO A 121 19.18 -6.95 11.45
N PHE A 122 18.52 -5.82 11.15
CA PHE A 122 19.13 -4.76 10.35
C PHE A 122 20.40 -4.20 11.01
N LEU A 123 21.37 -3.82 10.18
CA LEU A 123 22.58 -3.15 10.63
C LEU A 123 22.28 -1.71 11.08
N ALA A 124 23.03 -1.20 12.04
CA ALA A 124 22.90 0.20 12.50
C ALA A 124 23.44 1.23 11.48
N THR A 125 24.23 0.77 10.50
CA THR A 125 24.85 1.61 9.48
C THR A 125 24.63 1.04 8.08
N PHE A 126 24.73 1.90 7.07
CA PHE A 126 24.61 1.49 5.68
C PHE A 126 25.69 0.46 5.29
N PRO A 127 25.37 -0.58 4.48
CA PRO A 127 24.04 -0.91 3.96
C PRO A 127 23.19 -1.62 5.01
N TYR A 128 22.06 -1.03 5.41
CA TYR A 128 21.26 -1.47 6.58
C TYR A 128 20.76 -2.92 6.53
N LEU A 129 20.77 -3.57 5.36
CA LEU A 129 20.36 -4.97 5.19
C LEU A 129 21.49 -5.93 5.59
N ALA A 130 21.12 -7.08 6.16
CA ALA A 130 22.07 -8.17 6.37
C ALA A 130 22.64 -8.68 5.02
N GLY A 131 23.80 -9.34 5.08
CA GLY A 131 24.38 -9.99 3.91
C GLY A 131 23.46 -11.09 3.35
N PRO A 132 23.60 -11.45 2.06
CA PRO A 132 22.80 -12.51 1.46
C PRO A 132 23.02 -13.84 2.18
N HIS A 133 21.95 -14.63 2.32
CA HIS A 133 22.06 -16.01 2.80
C HIS A 133 22.84 -16.83 1.75
N VAL A 134 23.95 -17.44 2.18
CA VAL A 134 24.64 -18.44 1.37
C VAL A 134 23.88 -19.76 1.45
N GLN A 135 23.58 -20.35 0.29
CA GLN A 135 22.98 -21.67 0.18
C GLN A 135 24.01 -22.77 0.38
#